data_AF-A0A846T295-F1
#
_entry.id   AF-A0A846T295-F1
#
_cell.length_a   1.000
_cell.length_b   1.000
_cell.length_c   1.000
_cell.angle_alpha   90.00
_cell.angle_beta   90.00
_cell.angle_gamma   90.00
#
_symmetry.space_group_name_H-M   'P 1'
#
loop_
_entity.id
_entity.type
_entity.pdbx_description
1 polymer ?
#
loop_
_entity_poly.entity_id
_entity_poly.type
_entity_poly.pdbx_seq_one_letter_code
_entity_poly.pdbx_strand_id
1 'polypeptide(L)'
;MAQPRGGPMPSGHRSHQNGLDVDIWFLQQPQQRGLSWAETEKIEMPSMILAADGVLNAARWSSRYRDALKFAARTPEVDRIFVNPIIKQALCDGEDDRAWLNKIRPWWGHDAHFHVRLSCPPDSTQCQPQKPLPPGDGCDSDLANWVRDIRQAALSPKPYRKPEPPSAEHLPDSCWMILNSPAR
;
A
#
# COMPACT_ATOMS: atom_id res chain seq x y z
N MET A 1 7.63 2.06 -6.36
CA MET A 1 8.02 0.96 -7.28
C MET A 1 9.22 0.24 -6.67
N ALA A 2 10.02 -0.48 -7.47
CA ALA A 2 11.21 -1.20 -7.01
C ALA A 2 12.51 -0.51 -7.44
N GLN A 3 13.64 -0.99 -6.92
CA GLN A 3 14.97 -0.65 -7.42
C GLN A 3 15.21 -1.20 -8.84
N PRO A 4 16.24 -0.74 -9.58
CA PRO A 4 16.48 -1.15 -10.97
C PRO A 4 16.55 -2.67 -11.22
N ARG A 5 17.00 -3.45 -10.23
CA ARG A 5 17.03 -4.92 -10.27
C ARG A 5 16.17 -5.56 -9.17
N GLY A 6 15.26 -4.80 -8.59
CA GLY A 6 14.49 -5.23 -7.44
C GLY A 6 15.33 -5.38 -6.16
N GLY A 7 14.95 -6.34 -5.33
CA GLY A 7 15.60 -6.64 -4.05
C GLY A 7 15.15 -5.77 -2.88
N PRO A 8 15.63 -6.09 -1.66
CA PRO A 8 15.26 -5.39 -0.44
C PRO A 8 15.55 -3.88 -0.49
N MET A 9 14.54 -3.07 -0.15
CA MET A 9 14.66 -1.62 -0.12
C MET A 9 15.43 -1.14 1.13
N PRO A 10 16.28 -0.10 1.03
CA PRO A 10 16.99 0.48 2.18
C PRO A 10 16.04 1.20 3.16
N SER A 11 14.87 1.60 2.70
CA SER A 11 13.83 2.25 3.51
C SER A 11 12.44 2.04 2.87
N GLY A 12 11.38 2.36 3.61
CA GLY A 12 10.00 2.24 3.13
C GLY A 12 9.45 0.82 3.22
N HIS A 13 8.65 0.43 2.24
CA HIS A 13 7.96 -0.85 2.23
C HIS A 13 8.90 -2.03 1.92
N ARG A 14 8.79 -3.11 2.70
CA ARG A 14 9.60 -4.33 2.55
C ARG A 14 9.34 -5.11 1.27
N SER A 15 8.24 -4.83 0.59
CA SER A 15 7.64 -5.74 -0.36
C SER A 15 8.05 -5.50 -1.81
N HIS A 16 8.45 -4.27 -2.18
CA HIS A 16 8.78 -3.80 -3.54
C HIS A 16 10.10 -4.38 -4.09
N GLN A 17 10.24 -5.69 -4.08
CA GLN A 17 11.49 -6.37 -4.45
C GLN A 17 11.45 -6.99 -5.84
N ASN A 18 10.27 -7.19 -6.43
CA ASN A 18 10.12 -7.98 -7.66
C ASN A 18 9.43 -7.21 -8.80
N GLY A 19 9.25 -5.89 -8.65
CA GLY A 19 8.64 -5.04 -9.66
C GLY A 19 7.11 -5.12 -9.77
N LEU A 20 6.43 -5.84 -8.86
CA LEU A 20 4.97 -6.01 -8.88
C LEU A 20 4.23 -5.12 -7.89
N ASP A 21 4.91 -4.11 -7.34
CA ASP A 21 4.40 -3.25 -6.28
C ASP A 21 4.57 -1.77 -6.59
N VAL A 22 3.49 -1.00 -6.42
CA VAL A 22 3.48 0.45 -6.62
C VAL A 22 2.68 1.15 -5.53
N ASP A 23 3.25 2.23 -4.99
CA ASP A 23 2.54 3.12 -4.09
C ASP A 23 1.99 4.29 -4.90
N ILE A 24 0.71 4.58 -4.72
CA ILE A 24 -0.01 5.66 -5.40
C ILE A 24 -0.54 6.60 -4.32
N TRP A 25 -0.11 7.85 -4.37
CA TRP A 25 -0.51 8.86 -3.39
C TRP A 25 -1.99 9.22 -3.50
N PHE A 26 -2.61 9.52 -2.36
CA PHE A 26 -3.90 10.19 -2.30
C PHE A 26 -3.73 11.68 -2.55
N LEU A 27 -3.32 12.00 -3.77
CA LEU A 27 -3.02 13.36 -4.20
C LEU A 27 -3.66 13.65 -5.54
N GLN A 28 -4.48 14.68 -5.57
CA GLN A 28 -4.97 15.24 -6.83
C GLN A 28 -3.96 16.25 -7.35
N GLN A 29 -3.48 16.03 -8.57
CA GLN A 29 -2.65 17.04 -9.22
C GLN A 29 -3.50 18.28 -9.55
N PRO A 30 -2.94 19.50 -9.43
CA PRO A 30 -3.60 20.71 -9.91
C PRO A 30 -3.90 20.58 -11.41
N GLN A 31 -5.18 20.70 -11.79
CA GLN A 31 -5.64 20.48 -13.18
C GLN A 31 -4.99 21.42 -14.21
N GLN A 32 -4.37 22.51 -13.79
CA GLN A 32 -3.98 23.60 -14.67
C GLN A 32 -2.52 23.56 -15.12
N ARG A 33 -1.67 22.69 -14.55
CA ARG A 33 -0.32 22.45 -15.08
C ARG A 33 0.31 21.18 -14.53
N GLY A 34 1.23 20.61 -15.30
CA GLY A 34 2.15 19.60 -14.81
C GLY A 34 3.08 20.16 -13.73
N LEU A 35 3.48 19.28 -12.82
CA LEU A 35 4.52 19.56 -11.83
C LEU A 35 5.89 19.29 -12.44
N SER A 36 6.84 20.18 -12.20
CA SER A 36 8.25 19.90 -12.47
C SER A 36 8.78 18.83 -11.52
N TRP A 37 9.94 18.27 -11.84
CA TRP A 37 10.66 17.34 -10.97
C TRP A 37 10.89 17.93 -9.57
N ALA A 38 11.42 19.15 -9.49
CA ALA A 38 11.71 19.83 -8.24
C ALA A 38 10.46 20.13 -7.40
N GLU A 39 9.30 20.33 -8.04
CA GLU A 39 8.03 20.49 -7.33
C GLU A 39 7.53 19.15 -6.81
N THR A 40 7.64 18.10 -7.63
CA THR A 40 7.22 16.73 -7.27
C THR A 40 7.97 16.20 -6.05
N GLU A 41 9.28 16.46 -5.96
CA GLU A 41 10.12 16.06 -4.83
C GLU A 41 9.80 16.79 -3.52
N LYS A 42 9.10 17.92 -3.58
CA LYS A 42 8.75 18.76 -2.42
C LYS A 42 7.31 18.58 -1.95
N ILE A 43 6.54 17.73 -2.62
CA ILE A 43 5.16 17.50 -2.23
C ILE A 43 5.13 16.76 -0.90
N GLU A 44 4.41 17.32 0.06
CA GLU A 44 4.10 16.63 1.30
C GLU A 44 3.04 15.55 1.07
N MET A 45 3.10 14.48 1.85
CA MET A 45 2.12 13.39 1.85
C MET A 45 1.18 13.56 3.06
N PRO A 46 0.12 14.37 2.96
CA PRO A 46 -0.79 14.55 4.07
C PRO A 46 -1.57 13.26 4.34
N SER A 47 -1.70 12.90 5.62
CA SER A 47 -2.58 11.80 6.04
C SER A 47 -4.05 12.12 5.73
N MET A 48 -4.77 11.11 5.24
CA MET A 48 -6.21 11.13 4.95
C MET A 48 -7.07 10.75 6.16
N ILE A 49 -6.48 10.49 7.32
CA ILE A 49 -7.19 10.05 8.53
C ILE A 49 -6.97 11.02 9.69
N LEU A 50 -7.89 11.01 10.64
CA LEU A 50 -7.71 11.52 11.99
C LEU A 50 -7.51 10.31 12.90
N ALA A 51 -6.25 9.88 13.05
CA ALA A 51 -5.91 8.57 13.61
C ALA A 51 -6.40 8.39 15.06
N ALA A 52 -6.31 9.41 15.91
CA ALA A 52 -6.79 9.36 17.30
C ALA A 52 -8.32 9.17 17.38
N ASP A 53 -9.04 9.80 16.46
CA ASP A 53 -10.50 9.76 16.37
C ASP A 53 -11.00 8.48 15.67
N GLY A 54 -10.15 7.85 14.85
CA GLY A 54 -10.50 6.62 14.13
C GLY A 54 -11.34 6.85 12.88
N VAL A 55 -11.30 8.05 12.31
CA VAL A 55 -12.16 8.46 11.19
C VAL A 55 -11.37 9.07 10.05
N LEU A 56 -11.98 9.14 8.86
CA LEU A 56 -11.40 9.87 7.72
C LEU A 56 -11.31 11.36 8.04
N ASN A 57 -10.27 12.01 7.53
CA ASN A 57 -10.17 13.46 7.50
C ASN A 57 -11.00 13.98 6.31
N ALA A 58 -12.24 14.40 6.58
CA ALA A 58 -13.16 14.89 5.55
C ALA A 58 -12.65 16.14 4.78
N ALA A 59 -11.74 16.93 5.37
CA ALA A 59 -11.16 18.08 4.68
C ALA A 59 -10.12 17.70 3.62
N ARG A 60 -9.62 16.46 3.65
CA ARG A 60 -8.58 15.96 2.72
C ARG A 60 -9.08 14.83 1.83
N TRP A 61 -9.96 13.99 2.35
CA TRP A 61 -10.52 12.88 1.61
C TRP A 61 -11.42 13.35 0.47
N SER A 62 -11.29 12.71 -0.69
CA SER A 62 -12.11 12.99 -1.86
C SER A 62 -12.64 11.67 -2.42
N SER A 63 -13.88 11.69 -2.93
CA SER A 63 -14.49 10.53 -3.59
C SER A 63 -13.66 9.98 -4.76
N ARG A 64 -12.86 10.84 -5.41
CA ARG A 64 -11.94 10.40 -6.49
C ARG A 64 -10.90 9.38 -6.02
N TYR A 65 -10.49 9.44 -4.75
CA TYR A 65 -9.57 8.45 -4.17
C TYR A 65 -10.23 7.09 -4.02
N ARG A 66 -11.49 7.07 -3.57
CA ARG A 66 -12.32 5.87 -3.60
C ARG A 66 -12.46 5.35 -5.02
N ASP A 67 -12.70 6.21 -6.01
CA ASP A 67 -12.87 5.77 -7.40
C ASP A 67 -11.59 5.17 -7.98
N ALA A 68 -10.43 5.75 -7.66
CA ALA A 68 -9.14 5.19 -8.02
C ALA A 68 -8.91 3.80 -7.39
N LEU A 69 -9.23 3.64 -6.10
CA LEU A 69 -9.17 2.35 -5.41
C LEU A 69 -10.09 1.31 -6.04
N LYS A 70 -11.34 1.71 -6.36
CA LYS A 70 -12.33 0.81 -6.99
C LYS A 70 -11.92 0.41 -8.39
N PHE A 71 -11.40 1.35 -9.18
CA PHE A 71 -10.84 1.07 -10.49
C PHE A 71 -9.71 0.05 -10.39
N ALA A 72 -8.71 0.32 -9.55
CA ALA A 72 -7.59 -0.59 -9.35
C ALA A 72 -8.02 -1.97 -8.84
N ALA A 73 -8.98 -2.06 -7.92
CA ALA A 73 -9.46 -3.34 -7.40
C ALA A 73 -10.20 -4.18 -8.48
N ARG A 74 -10.87 -3.52 -9.43
CA ARG A 74 -11.56 -4.18 -10.53
C ARG A 74 -10.63 -4.60 -11.67
N THR A 75 -9.42 -4.06 -11.73
CA THR A 75 -8.40 -4.45 -12.71
C THR A 75 -7.97 -5.92 -12.47
N PRO A 76 -8.02 -6.80 -13.47
CA PRO A 76 -7.71 -8.23 -13.33
C PRO A 76 -6.29 -8.50 -12.83
N GLU A 77 -5.32 -7.70 -13.27
CA GLU A 77 -3.91 -7.85 -12.95
C GLU A 77 -3.59 -7.51 -11.49
N VAL A 78 -4.44 -6.73 -10.82
CA VAL A 78 -4.26 -6.36 -9.41
C VAL A 78 -4.67 -7.53 -8.52
N ASP A 79 -3.75 -7.98 -7.67
CA ASP A 79 -3.96 -9.04 -6.70
C ASP A 79 -4.54 -8.47 -5.39
N ARG A 80 -3.88 -7.43 -4.83
CA ARG A 80 -4.30 -6.78 -3.56
C ARG A 80 -3.96 -5.30 -3.56
N ILE A 81 -4.70 -4.54 -2.76
CA ILE A 81 -4.43 -3.13 -2.48
C ILE A 81 -4.39 -2.93 -0.97
N PHE A 82 -3.29 -2.42 -0.43
CA PHE A 82 -3.19 -2.09 1.00
C PHE A 82 -3.50 -0.62 1.25
N VAL A 83 -4.34 -0.38 2.25
CA VAL A 83 -4.75 0.95 2.74
C VAL A 83 -4.77 0.96 4.26
N ASN A 84 -4.77 2.15 4.86
CA ASN A 84 -5.00 2.28 6.29
C ASN A 84 -6.35 1.62 6.70
N PRO A 85 -6.44 0.97 7.88
CA PRO A 85 -7.68 0.37 8.35
C PRO A 85 -8.87 1.33 8.42
N ILE A 86 -8.64 2.60 8.82
CA ILE A 86 -9.69 3.61 8.90
C ILE A 86 -10.23 3.95 7.51
N ILE A 87 -9.38 3.98 6.48
CA ILE A 87 -9.81 4.16 5.09
C ILE A 87 -10.67 2.97 4.67
N LYS A 88 -10.23 1.73 4.95
CA LYS A 88 -11.03 0.55 4.62
C LYS A 88 -12.38 0.56 5.35
N GLN A 89 -12.42 0.93 6.63
CA GLN A 89 -13.66 1.03 7.40
C GLN A 89 -14.62 2.02 6.76
N ALA A 90 -14.16 3.22 6.38
CA ALA A 90 -15.01 4.20 5.72
C ALA A 90 -15.52 3.75 4.34
N LEU A 91 -14.74 2.97 3.59
CA LEU A 91 -15.21 2.34 2.37
C LEU A 91 -16.29 1.28 2.64
N CYS A 92 -16.08 0.43 3.67
CA CYS A 92 -17.09 -0.53 4.10
C CYS A 92 -18.41 0.16 4.47
N ASP A 93 -18.35 1.26 5.21
CA ASP A 93 -19.54 1.99 5.66
C ASP A 93 -20.27 2.71 4.52
N GLY A 94 -19.54 3.12 3.47
CA GLY A 94 -20.08 3.94 2.37
C GLY A 94 -20.44 3.20 1.08
N GLU A 95 -20.14 1.90 0.96
CA GLU A 95 -20.44 1.12 -0.26
C GLU A 95 -21.68 0.24 -0.10
N ASP A 96 -22.58 0.35 -1.08
CA ASP A 96 -23.69 -0.59 -1.28
C ASP A 96 -23.19 -1.91 -1.92
N ASP A 97 -22.45 -1.81 -3.05
CA ASP A 97 -21.79 -2.94 -3.71
C ASP A 97 -20.34 -3.07 -3.21
N ARG A 98 -20.12 -4.05 -2.33
CA ARG A 98 -18.85 -4.28 -1.63
C ARG A 98 -17.97 -5.35 -2.25
N ALA A 99 -18.35 -5.97 -3.38
CA ALA A 99 -17.60 -7.09 -3.95
C ALA A 99 -16.13 -6.73 -4.25
N TRP A 100 -15.87 -5.49 -4.66
CA TRP A 100 -14.53 -4.98 -4.95
C TRP A 100 -13.66 -4.77 -3.69
N LEU A 101 -14.25 -4.68 -2.51
CA LEU A 101 -13.53 -4.48 -1.25
C LEU A 101 -12.73 -5.72 -0.80
N ASN A 102 -13.00 -6.90 -1.38
CA ASN A 102 -12.24 -8.12 -1.12
C ASN A 102 -10.71 -7.91 -1.33
N LYS A 103 -10.34 -7.18 -2.40
CA LYS A 103 -8.94 -6.85 -2.71
C LYS A 103 -8.37 -5.72 -1.84
N ILE A 104 -9.20 -4.95 -1.15
CA ILE A 104 -8.75 -3.87 -0.26
C ILE A 104 -8.37 -4.47 1.10
N ARG A 105 -7.11 -4.33 1.49
CA ARG A 105 -6.53 -4.97 2.67
C ARG A 105 -6.08 -3.91 3.68
N PRO A 106 -6.50 -4.02 4.96
CA PRO A 106 -6.05 -3.09 5.99
C PRO A 106 -4.57 -3.35 6.32
N TRP A 107 -3.78 -2.28 6.46
CA TRP A 107 -2.39 -2.35 6.89
C TRP A 107 -1.93 -1.06 7.59
N TRP A 108 -0.97 -1.17 8.51
CA TRP A 108 -0.38 -0.02 9.21
C TRP A 108 0.21 1.01 8.23
N GLY A 109 0.12 2.30 8.58
CA GLY A 109 0.49 3.41 7.68
C GLY A 109 -0.55 3.57 6.57
N HIS A 110 -0.12 3.70 5.31
CA HIS A 110 -0.98 3.74 4.12
C HIS A 110 -2.17 4.70 4.23
N ASP A 111 -1.96 5.82 4.92
CA ASP A 111 -2.97 6.84 5.17
C ASP A 111 -2.82 8.04 4.24
N ALA A 112 -1.67 8.22 3.59
CA ALA A 112 -1.42 9.21 2.56
C ALA A 112 -1.27 8.60 1.15
N HIS A 113 -1.19 7.27 1.05
CA HIS A 113 -1.09 6.52 -0.20
C HIS A 113 -1.74 5.15 -0.06
N PHE A 114 -2.00 4.50 -1.18
CA PHE A 114 -2.35 3.10 -1.25
C PHE A 114 -1.28 2.31 -1.99
N HIS A 115 -1.07 1.07 -1.56
CA HIS A 115 -0.10 0.18 -2.16
C HIS A 115 -0.81 -0.84 -3.02
N VAL A 116 -0.53 -0.87 -4.31
CA VAL A 116 -1.07 -1.85 -5.25
C VAL A 116 -0.05 -2.95 -5.47
N ARG A 117 -0.48 -4.19 -5.32
CA ARG A 117 0.25 -5.39 -5.72
C ARG A 117 -0.40 -6.03 -6.94
N LEU A 118 0.41 -6.35 -7.94
CA LEU A 118 0.01 -7.11 -9.11
C LEU A 118 0.19 -8.62 -8.90
N SER A 119 -0.56 -9.39 -9.66
CA SER A 119 -0.40 -10.84 -9.77
C SER A 119 0.92 -11.20 -10.45
N CYS A 120 1.44 -12.39 -10.17
CA CYS A 120 2.59 -12.92 -10.92
C CYS A 120 2.27 -13.00 -12.41
N PRO A 121 3.13 -12.47 -13.30
CA PRO A 121 2.96 -12.63 -14.74
C PRO A 121 2.96 -14.12 -15.13
N PRO A 122 2.10 -14.56 -16.08
CA PRO A 122 2.00 -15.98 -16.45
C PRO A 122 3.31 -16.60 -16.98
N ASP A 123 4.18 -15.79 -17.59
CA ASP A 123 5.48 -16.17 -18.13
C ASP A 123 6.62 -16.13 -17.08
N SER A 124 6.34 -15.60 -15.88
CA SER A 124 7.29 -15.52 -14.77
C SER A 124 7.24 -16.77 -13.89
N THR A 125 7.77 -17.89 -14.39
CA THR A 125 7.70 -19.22 -13.74
C THR A 125 8.29 -19.32 -12.33
N GLN A 126 9.19 -18.40 -11.96
CA GLN A 126 9.79 -18.33 -10.62
C GLN A 126 9.06 -17.35 -9.67
N CYS A 127 8.03 -16.64 -10.15
CA CYS A 127 7.26 -15.73 -9.31
C CYS A 127 6.31 -16.51 -8.40
N GLN A 128 6.37 -16.25 -7.09
CA GLN A 128 5.51 -16.89 -6.12
C GLN A 128 4.31 -16.01 -5.78
N PRO A 129 3.06 -16.46 -6.04
CA PRO A 129 1.88 -15.72 -5.61
C PRO A 129 1.75 -15.78 -4.08
N GLN A 130 1.13 -14.75 -3.50
CA GLN A 130 0.76 -14.80 -2.08
C GLN A 130 -0.46 -15.70 -1.85
N LYS A 131 -0.74 -15.98 -0.58
CA LYS A 131 -1.92 -16.74 -0.16
C LYS A 131 -3.21 -16.13 -0.71
N PRO A 132 -4.19 -16.95 -1.11
CA PRO A 132 -5.51 -16.47 -1.54
C PRO A 132 -6.13 -15.53 -0.53
N LEU A 133 -6.91 -14.56 -1.03
CA LEU A 133 -7.68 -13.68 -0.18
C LEU A 133 -8.74 -14.49 0.59
N PRO A 134 -9.00 -14.16 1.88
CA PRO A 134 -10.15 -14.70 2.58
C PRO A 134 -11.44 -14.38 1.82
N PRO A 135 -12.47 -15.23 1.92
CA PRO A 135 -13.78 -14.94 1.34
C PRO A 135 -14.42 -13.69 1.97
N GLY A 136 -15.31 -13.03 1.24
CA GLY A 136 -16.04 -11.85 1.70
C GLY A 136 -15.34 -10.53 1.39
N ASP A 137 -15.93 -9.42 1.83
CA ASP A 137 -15.39 -8.06 1.65
C ASP A 137 -14.33 -7.69 2.71
N GLY A 138 -14.26 -8.47 3.80
CA GLY A 138 -13.43 -8.19 4.97
C GLY A 138 -13.83 -6.91 5.70
N CYS A 139 -15.13 -6.62 5.72
CA CYS A 139 -15.78 -5.58 6.50
C CYS A 139 -16.39 -6.19 7.77
N ASP A 140 -15.55 -6.77 8.61
CA ASP A 140 -15.91 -7.61 9.76
C ASP A 140 -15.29 -7.08 11.08
N SER A 141 -15.44 -7.85 12.15
CA SER A 141 -14.87 -7.52 13.47
C SER A 141 -13.34 -7.42 13.45
N ASP A 142 -12.65 -8.12 12.55
CA ASP A 142 -11.20 -8.03 12.46
C ASP A 142 -10.80 -6.63 11.97
N LEU A 143 -11.52 -6.07 11.00
CA LEU A 143 -11.31 -4.68 10.58
C LEU A 143 -11.54 -3.68 11.72
N ALA A 144 -12.59 -3.88 12.52
CA ALA A 144 -12.85 -3.04 13.70
C ALA A 144 -11.70 -3.12 14.73
N ASN A 145 -11.11 -4.29 14.91
CA ASN A 145 -9.92 -4.48 15.76
C ASN A 145 -8.73 -3.68 15.24
N TRP A 146 -8.46 -3.73 13.93
CA TRP A 146 -7.41 -2.93 13.29
C TRP A 146 -7.61 -1.43 13.49
N VAL A 147 -8.84 -0.91 13.35
CA VAL A 147 -9.13 0.51 13.60
C VAL A 147 -8.82 0.89 15.05
N ARG A 148 -9.23 0.06 16.03
CA ARG A 148 -8.90 0.28 17.44
C ARG A 148 -7.39 0.29 17.68
N ASP A 149 -6.65 -0.62 17.05
CA ASP A 149 -5.19 -0.67 17.19
C ASP A 149 -4.52 0.61 16.64
N ILE A 150 -5.00 1.13 15.50
CA ILE A 150 -4.53 2.41 14.94
C ILE A 150 -4.78 3.57 15.92
N ARG A 151 -6.00 3.64 16.47
CA ARG A 151 -6.34 4.69 17.46
C ARG A 151 -5.46 4.60 18.70
N GLN A 152 -5.28 3.40 19.23
CA GLN A 152 -4.43 3.18 20.41
C GLN A 152 -2.98 3.59 20.14
N ALA A 153 -2.45 3.26 18.96
CA ALA A 153 -1.10 3.66 18.57
C ALA A 153 -0.95 5.18 18.42
N ALA A 154 -1.99 5.89 17.95
CA ALA A 154 -2.00 7.35 17.84
C ALA A 154 -2.07 8.04 19.22
N LEU A 155 -2.86 7.50 20.15
CA LEU A 155 -3.02 8.03 21.50
C LEU A 155 -1.84 7.68 22.43
N SER A 156 -1.11 6.61 22.13
CA SER A 156 0.01 6.14 22.94
C SER A 156 1.16 5.67 22.03
N PRO A 157 1.87 6.61 21.39
CA PRO A 157 2.93 6.30 20.46
C PRO A 157 4.09 5.61 21.18
N LYS A 158 4.55 4.49 20.61
CA LYS A 158 5.75 3.81 21.10
C LYS A 158 6.99 4.62 20.74
N PRO A 159 8.07 4.55 21.55
CA PRO A 159 9.35 5.17 21.19
C PRO A 159 9.81 4.68 19.82
N TYR A 160 10.33 5.59 19.00
CA TYR A 160 10.88 5.25 17.69
C TYR A 160 12.01 4.24 17.86
N ARG A 161 11.93 3.14 17.11
CA ARG A 161 13.02 2.17 16.97
C ARG A 161 13.53 2.24 15.54
N LYS A 162 14.83 2.45 15.38
CA LYS A 162 15.47 2.40 14.07
C LYS A 162 15.22 1.01 13.46
N PRO A 163 14.64 0.92 12.25
CA PRO A 163 14.47 -0.37 11.59
C PRO A 163 15.83 -1.05 11.40
N GLU A 164 15.84 -2.37 11.52
CA GLU A 164 16.98 -3.19 11.10
C GLU A 164 17.25 -2.98 9.61
N PRO A 165 18.53 -3.01 9.18
CA PRO A 165 18.85 -2.95 7.78
C PRO A 165 18.22 -4.12 7.03
N PRO A 166 17.85 -3.95 5.76
CA PRO A 166 17.36 -5.05 4.94
C PRO A 166 18.41 -6.17 4.85
N SER A 167 17.98 -7.42 4.99
CA SER A 167 18.85 -8.59 4.87
C SER A 167 18.78 -9.19 3.47
N ALA A 168 19.95 -9.58 2.94
CA ALA A 168 20.08 -10.37 1.72
C ALA A 168 20.15 -11.90 2.00
N GLU A 169 20.06 -12.30 3.26
CA GLU A 169 20.29 -13.69 3.70
C GLU A 169 19.28 -14.70 3.12
N HIS A 170 18.08 -14.25 2.76
CA HIS A 170 16.99 -15.10 2.28
C HIS A 170 16.56 -14.76 0.85
N LEU A 171 17.49 -14.30 0.02
CA LEU A 171 17.22 -14.10 -1.40
C LEU A 171 17.08 -15.44 -2.14
N PRO A 172 16.19 -15.55 -3.14
CA PRO A 172 16.16 -16.69 -4.05
C PRO A 172 17.52 -16.89 -4.75
N ASP A 173 17.86 -18.13 -5.10
CA ASP A 173 19.14 -18.47 -5.73
C ASP A 173 19.42 -17.66 -7.01
N SER A 174 18.39 -17.43 -7.82
CA SER A 174 18.49 -16.62 -9.03
C SER A 174 18.83 -15.15 -8.73
N CYS A 175 18.40 -14.61 -7.58
CA CYS A 175 18.75 -13.28 -7.12
C CYS A 175 20.19 -13.21 -6.58
N TRP A 176 20.67 -14.29 -5.95
CA TRP A 176 22.07 -14.37 -5.47
C TRP A 176 23.09 -14.28 -6.61
N MET A 177 22.77 -14.84 -7.79
CA MET A 177 23.60 -14.69 -8.97
C MET A 177 23.71 -13.22 -9.42
N ILE A 178 22.60 -12.47 -9.38
CA ILE A 178 22.58 -11.05 -9.75
C ILE A 178 23.38 -10.22 -8.74
N LEU A 179 23.22 -10.49 -7.45
CA LEU A 179 23.91 -9.75 -6.38
C LEU A 179 25.44 -9.89 -6.45
N ASN A 180 25.94 -11.08 -6.80
CA ASN A 180 27.38 -11.36 -6.90
C ASN A 180 27.95 -11.16 -8.31
N SER A 181 27.13 -10.78 -9.28
CA SER A 181 27.62 -10.47 -10.63
C SER A 181 28.39 -9.15 -10.63
N PRO A 182 29.46 -9.01 -11.46
CA PRO A 182 30.15 -7.74 -11.62
C PRO A 182 29.15 -6.63 -11.98
N ALA A 183 29.30 -5.46 -11.35
CA ALA A 183 28.58 -4.27 -11.78
C ALA A 183 28.94 -4.00 -13.26
N ARG A 184 27.92 -3.80 -14.09
CA ARG A 184 28.08 -3.29 -15.46
C ARG A 184 28.01 -1.77 -15.41
#